data_AF-A0A090QSP9-F1
#
_entry.id   AF-A0A090QSP9-F1
#
_cell.length_a   1.000
_cell.length_b   1.000
_cell.length_c   1.000
_cell.angle_alpha   90.00
_cell.angle_beta   90.00
_cell.angle_gamma   90.00
#
_symmetry.space_group_name_H-M   'P 1'
#
loop_
_entity.id
_entity.type
_entity.pdbx_description
1 polymer ?
#
loop_
_entity_poly.entity_id
_entity_poly.type
_entity_poly.pdbx_seq_one_letter_code
_entity_poly.pdbx_strand_id
1 'polypeptide(L)'
;MLACALFIIIFAKVPSDKFASGSVFRSGLIGVVGVFGISWMTGTFFNAYQPFFETTFEGMVESAPMMFGLILFCFSAVIFSPSATVSALMPLGAAMGIPPALLVALYPATCGDFIVPGAGQIGCVSFDRTGTTKLGTYVVNHSYILPGFVMVISAVTAGYFISKIVF
;
A
#
# COMPACT_ATOMS: atom_id res chain seq x y z
N MET A 1 -13.21 -8.68 -5.78
CA MET A 1 -13.01 -10.14 -6.00
C MET A 1 -13.99 -11.00 -5.20
N LEU A 2 -14.10 -10.85 -3.86
CA LEU A 2 -15.03 -11.67 -3.04
C LEU A 2 -16.51 -11.52 -3.43
N ALA A 3 -16.96 -10.31 -3.80
CA ALA A 3 -18.32 -10.09 -4.29
C ALA A 3 -18.62 -10.85 -5.59
N CYS A 4 -17.70 -10.86 -6.57
CA CYS A 4 -17.84 -11.68 -7.77
C CYS A 4 -17.89 -13.17 -7.44
N ALA A 5 -17.04 -13.64 -6.51
CA ALA A 5 -17.06 -15.04 -6.08
C ALA A 5 -18.41 -15.43 -5.46
N LEU A 6 -19.00 -14.56 -4.63
CA LEU A 6 -20.35 -14.75 -4.08
C LEU A 6 -21.39 -14.91 -5.19
N PHE A 7 -21.37 -14.03 -6.19
CA PHE A 7 -22.32 -14.12 -7.31
C PHE A 7 -22.12 -15.39 -8.14
N ILE A 8 -20.88 -15.82 -8.39
CA ILE A 8 -20.61 -17.08 -9.09
C ILE A 8 -21.19 -18.26 -8.31
N ILE A 9 -21.01 -18.31 -6.99
CA ILE A 9 -21.55 -19.39 -6.15
C ILE A 9 -23.08 -19.43 -6.23
N ILE A 10 -23.74 -18.27 -6.13
CA ILE A 10 -25.21 -18.14 -6.16
C ILE A 10 -25.77 -18.53 -7.54
N PHE A 11 -25.26 -17.93 -8.62
CA PHE A 11 -25.84 -18.09 -9.95
C PHE A 11 -25.43 -19.40 -10.63
N ALA A 12 -24.21 -19.88 -10.43
CA ALA A 12 -23.75 -21.16 -10.98
C ALA A 12 -24.11 -22.36 -10.08
N LYS A 13 -24.74 -22.13 -8.93
CA LYS A 13 -25.18 -23.16 -7.97
C LYS A 13 -24.04 -24.12 -7.59
N VAL A 14 -22.86 -23.56 -7.31
CA VAL A 14 -21.67 -24.35 -6.98
C VAL A 14 -21.91 -25.08 -5.65
N PRO A 15 -21.76 -26.43 -5.59
CA PRO A 15 -21.91 -27.18 -4.35
C PRO A 15 -20.91 -26.69 -3.28
N SER A 16 -21.41 -26.32 -2.11
CA SER A 16 -20.62 -25.71 -1.03
C SER A 16 -19.52 -26.63 -0.49
N ASP A 17 -19.75 -27.95 -0.52
CA ASP A 17 -18.81 -29.00 -0.14
C ASP A 17 -17.60 -29.04 -1.07
N LYS A 18 -17.81 -28.94 -2.39
CA LYS A 18 -16.74 -28.90 -3.39
C LYS A 18 -15.94 -27.61 -3.34
N PHE A 19 -16.59 -26.52 -2.97
CA PHE A 19 -15.93 -25.24 -2.76
C PHE A 19 -15.02 -25.25 -1.52
N ALA A 20 -15.55 -25.67 -0.36
CA ALA A 20 -14.81 -25.67 0.90
C ALA A 20 -13.65 -26.69 0.96
N SER A 21 -13.78 -27.79 0.21
CA SER A 21 -12.73 -28.80 0.07
C SER A 21 -11.67 -28.47 -0.99
N GLY A 22 -11.93 -27.47 -1.85
CA GLY A 22 -11.02 -27.05 -2.91
C GLY A 22 -9.70 -26.53 -2.37
N SER A 23 -8.59 -26.94 -3.00
CA SER A 23 -7.24 -26.51 -2.62
C SER A 23 -7.08 -24.99 -2.65
N VAL A 24 -7.62 -24.33 -3.67
CA VAL A 24 -7.56 -22.87 -3.82
C VAL A 24 -8.26 -22.13 -2.69
N PHE A 25 -9.45 -22.59 -2.27
CA PHE A 25 -10.19 -21.95 -1.17
C PHE A 25 -9.48 -22.13 0.17
N ARG A 26 -8.98 -23.35 0.45
CA ARG A 26 -8.18 -23.63 1.66
C ARG A 26 -6.90 -22.81 1.71
N SER A 27 -6.13 -22.77 0.62
CA SER A 27 -4.93 -21.93 0.51
C SER A 27 -5.26 -20.45 0.67
N GLY A 28 -6.39 -20.00 0.11
CA GLY A 28 -6.89 -18.65 0.29
C GLY A 28 -7.19 -18.32 1.75
N LEU A 29 -7.90 -19.19 2.48
CA LEU A 29 -8.18 -19.00 3.91
C LEU A 29 -6.91 -18.97 4.76
N ILE A 30 -5.94 -19.85 4.50
CA ILE A 30 -4.63 -19.82 5.18
C ILE A 30 -3.92 -18.49 4.90
N GLY A 31 -3.95 -18.03 3.64
CA GLY A 31 -3.40 -16.73 3.26
C GLY A 31 -4.06 -15.56 3.99
N VAL A 32 -5.38 -15.58 4.15
CA VAL A 32 -6.13 -14.56 4.92
C VAL A 32 -5.65 -14.49 6.36
N VAL A 33 -5.52 -15.63 7.05
CA VAL A 33 -5.00 -15.67 8.42
C VAL A 33 -3.56 -15.16 8.48
N GLY A 34 -2.71 -15.52 7.50
CA GLY A 34 -1.34 -15.03 7.40
C GLY A 34 -1.25 -13.50 7.26
N VAL A 35 -2.03 -12.91 6.33
CA VAL A 35 -2.06 -11.46 6.11
C VAL A 35 -2.59 -10.71 7.33
N PHE A 36 -3.64 -11.22 7.99
CA PHE A 36 -4.14 -10.64 9.23
C PHE A 36 -3.12 -10.74 10.37
N GLY A 37 -2.41 -11.86 10.51
CA GLY A 37 -1.37 -12.04 11.51
C GLY A 37 -0.23 -11.01 11.37
N ILE A 38 0.25 -10.79 10.14
CA ILE A 38 1.28 -9.76 9.87
C ILE A 38 0.76 -8.37 10.20
N SER A 39 -0.48 -8.05 9.81
CA SER A 39 -1.11 -6.76 10.11
C SER A 39 -1.24 -6.53 11.62
N TRP A 40 -1.63 -7.56 12.37
CA TRP A 40 -1.73 -7.48 13.83
C TRP A 40 -0.36 -7.28 14.48
N MET A 41 0.65 -8.04 14.07
CA MET A 41 2.01 -7.89 14.60
C MET A 41 2.57 -6.49 14.31
N THR A 42 2.30 -5.95 13.12
CA THR A 42 2.67 -4.59 12.75
C THR A 42 1.99 -3.58 13.67
N GLY A 43 0.68 -3.72 13.90
CA GLY A 43 -0.06 -2.88 14.84
C GLY A 43 0.49 -2.95 16.27
N THR A 44 0.79 -4.13 16.78
CA THR A 44 1.41 -4.30 18.11
C THR A 44 2.76 -3.61 18.20
N PHE A 45 3.63 -3.74 17.17
CA PHE A 45 4.92 -3.07 17.13
C PHE A 45 4.75 -1.54 17.17
N PHE A 46 3.94 -0.97 16.27
CA PHE A 46 3.73 0.48 16.23
C PHE A 46 3.08 1.02 17.49
N ASN A 47 2.13 0.30 18.10
CA ASN A 47 1.54 0.68 19.38
C ASN A 47 2.57 0.67 20.53
N ALA A 48 3.46 -0.33 20.56
CA ALA A 48 4.49 -0.42 21.60
C ALA A 48 5.54 0.70 21.49
N TYR A 49 5.88 1.11 20.26
CA TYR A 49 6.85 2.17 19.99
C TYR A 49 6.22 3.53 19.68
N GLN A 50 4.91 3.69 19.88
CA GLN A 50 4.20 4.92 19.57
C GLN A 50 4.84 6.16 20.25
N PRO A 51 5.19 6.15 21.56
CA PRO A 51 5.81 7.30 22.21
C PRO A 51 7.17 7.68 21.59
N PHE A 52 7.94 6.69 21.12
CA PHE A 52 9.21 6.93 20.44
C PHE A 52 8.98 7.64 19.10
N PHE A 53 7.99 7.21 18.32
CA PHE A 53 7.67 7.82 17.05
C PHE A 53 7.11 9.24 17.21
N GLU A 54 6.21 9.44 18.17
CA GLU A 54 5.68 10.77 18.50
C GLU A 54 6.84 11.71 18.85
N THR A 55 7.70 11.36 19.81
CA THR A 55 8.84 12.21 20.21
C THR A 55 9.82 12.48 19.06
N THR A 56 10.05 11.49 18.18
CA THR A 56 11.00 11.63 17.06
C THR A 56 10.46 12.53 15.95
N PHE A 57 9.15 12.51 15.73
CA PHE A 57 8.51 13.18 14.60
C PHE A 57 7.63 14.39 14.97
N GLU A 58 7.43 14.70 16.24
CA GLU A 58 6.59 15.80 16.75
C GLU A 58 6.93 17.12 16.06
N GLY A 59 8.20 17.55 16.10
CA GLY A 59 8.63 18.80 15.46
C GLY A 59 8.46 18.80 13.93
N MET A 60 8.49 17.64 13.28
CA MET A 60 8.22 17.52 11.84
C MET A 60 6.72 17.67 11.56
N VAL A 61 5.86 17.07 12.39
CA VAL A 61 4.41 17.14 12.22
C VAL A 61 3.90 18.56 12.44
N GLU A 62 4.45 19.29 13.42
CA GLU A 62 4.08 20.69 13.70
C GLU A 62 4.54 21.65 12.58
N SER A 63 5.77 21.50 12.10
CA SER A 63 6.36 22.48 11.17
C SER A 63 6.13 22.14 9.69
N ALA A 64 6.01 20.86 9.34
CA ALA A 64 5.97 20.39 7.96
C ALA A 64 5.18 19.05 7.84
N PRO A 65 3.86 19.03 8.09
CA PRO A 65 3.07 17.80 8.09
C PRO A 65 3.04 17.08 6.73
N MET A 66 3.35 17.79 5.62
CA MET A 66 3.55 17.20 4.30
C MET A 66 4.75 16.22 4.24
N MET A 67 5.77 16.40 5.08
CA MET A 67 6.92 15.49 5.16
C MET A 67 6.51 14.09 5.63
N PHE A 68 5.34 13.94 6.25
CA PHE A 68 4.78 12.63 6.55
C PHE A 68 4.60 11.78 5.29
N GLY A 69 4.32 12.39 4.13
CA GLY A 69 4.29 11.70 2.84
C GLY A 69 5.61 11.04 2.47
N LEU A 70 6.75 11.66 2.82
CA LEU A 70 8.07 11.07 2.59
C LEU A 70 8.27 9.84 3.48
N ILE A 71 7.83 9.88 4.73
CA ILE A 71 7.86 8.72 5.63
C ILE A 71 7.03 7.58 5.04
N LEU A 72 5.79 7.85 4.62
CA LEU A 72 4.91 6.86 3.98
C LEU A 72 5.58 6.23 2.74
N PHE A 73 6.22 7.05 1.91
CA PHE A 73 6.90 6.58 0.70
C PHE A 73 8.12 5.70 1.00
N CYS A 74 9.00 6.14 1.89
CA CYS A 74 10.19 5.39 2.27
C CYS A 74 9.84 4.05 2.93
N PHE A 75 8.87 4.04 3.84
CA PHE A 75 8.42 2.79 4.45
C PHE A 75 7.68 1.90 3.46
N SER A 76 6.87 2.46 2.55
CA SER A 76 6.20 1.69 1.50
C SER A 76 7.19 0.94 0.61
N ALA A 77 8.28 1.59 0.22
CA ALA A 77 9.33 0.97 -0.58
C ALA A 77 9.97 -0.26 0.10
N VAL A 78 9.94 -0.33 1.44
CA VAL A 78 10.45 -1.47 2.22
C VAL A 78 9.36 -2.49 2.52
N ILE A 79 8.13 -2.05 2.77
CA ILE A 79 6.98 -2.91 3.10
C ILE A 79 6.44 -3.63 1.86
N PHE A 80 6.65 -3.09 0.65
CA PHE A 80 6.14 -3.63 -0.62
C PHE A 80 4.62 -3.85 -0.65
N SER A 81 3.87 -3.06 0.13
CA SER A 81 2.41 -3.17 0.17
C SER A 81 1.81 -1.83 0.58
N PRO A 82 1.08 -1.16 -0.32
CA PRO A 82 0.37 0.08 0.01
C PRO A 82 -0.62 -0.12 1.15
N SER A 83 -1.38 -1.22 1.14
CA SER A 83 -2.39 -1.50 2.17
C SER A 83 -1.77 -1.78 3.54
N ALA A 84 -0.64 -2.50 3.59
CA ALA A 84 0.07 -2.73 4.85
C ALA A 84 0.69 -1.42 5.38
N THR A 85 1.25 -0.59 4.50
CA THR A 85 1.80 0.72 4.85
C THR A 85 0.72 1.63 5.44
N VAL A 86 -0.46 1.68 4.82
CA VAL A 86 -1.62 2.43 5.32
C VAL A 86 -2.02 1.95 6.70
N SER A 87 -2.18 0.64 6.86
CA SER A 87 -2.62 0.03 8.13
C SER A 87 -1.62 0.27 9.27
N ALA A 88 -0.33 0.37 8.94
CA ALA A 88 0.75 0.57 9.90
C ALA A 88 0.93 2.05 10.29
N LEU A 89 0.98 2.95 9.31
CA LEU A 89 1.47 4.31 9.51
C LEU A 89 0.38 5.37 9.58
N MET A 90 -0.74 5.21 8.86
CA MET A 90 -1.81 6.22 8.90
C MET A 90 -2.41 6.42 10.30
N PRO A 91 -2.62 5.37 11.13
CA PRO A 91 -3.06 5.56 12.52
C PRO A 91 -2.08 6.38 13.36
N LEU A 92 -0.78 6.19 13.15
CA LEU A 92 0.26 6.96 13.81
C LEU A 92 0.20 8.44 13.39
N GLY A 93 0.05 8.71 12.09
CA GLY A 93 -0.15 10.07 11.57
C GLY A 93 -1.37 10.77 12.18
N ALA A 94 -2.48 10.05 12.34
CA ALA A 94 -3.67 10.56 12.99
C ALA A 94 -3.46 10.82 14.49
N ALA A 95 -2.75 9.93 15.19
CA ALA A 95 -2.44 10.10 16.61
C ALA A 95 -1.54 11.32 16.88
N MET A 96 -0.63 11.63 15.96
CA MET A 96 0.21 12.84 16.00
C MET A 96 -0.54 14.13 15.63
N GLY A 97 -1.85 14.06 15.33
CA GLY A 97 -2.67 15.23 15.04
C GLY A 97 -2.63 15.72 13.59
N ILE A 98 -2.11 14.93 12.65
CA ILE A 98 -2.17 15.31 11.22
C ILE A 98 -3.64 15.37 10.78
N PRO A 99 -4.09 16.47 10.13
CA PRO A 99 -5.47 16.60 9.70
C PRO A 99 -5.92 15.44 8.81
N PRO A 100 -7.12 14.85 9.02
CA PRO A 100 -7.59 13.71 8.23
C PRO A 100 -7.61 13.96 6.72
N ALA A 101 -8.00 15.17 6.31
CA ALA A 101 -7.99 15.56 4.89
C ALA A 101 -6.58 15.50 4.28
N LEU A 102 -5.56 15.88 5.05
CA LEU A 102 -4.17 15.78 4.62
C LEU A 102 -3.68 14.34 4.59
N LEU A 103 -4.04 13.50 5.55
CA LEU A 103 -3.72 12.06 5.52
C LEU A 103 -4.29 11.38 4.27
N VAL A 104 -5.53 11.72 3.88
CA VAL A 104 -6.15 11.24 2.64
C VAL A 104 -5.38 11.75 1.42
N ALA A 105 -5.00 13.03 1.40
CA ALA A 105 -4.17 13.59 0.32
C ALA A 105 -2.81 12.90 0.18
N LEU A 106 -2.23 12.43 1.28
CA LEU A 106 -0.94 11.72 1.31
C LEU A 106 -1.07 10.22 1.02
N TYR A 107 -2.28 9.66 0.88
CA TYR A 107 -2.50 8.25 0.59
C TYR A 107 -1.67 7.72 -0.59
N PRO A 108 -1.55 8.42 -1.74
CA PRO A 108 -0.75 7.93 -2.86
C PRO A 108 0.74 7.76 -2.54
N ALA A 109 1.26 8.45 -1.51
CA ALA A 109 2.64 8.26 -1.06
C ALA A 109 2.89 6.85 -0.50
N THR A 110 1.84 6.10 -0.17
CA THR A 110 1.96 4.68 0.22
C THR A 110 2.23 3.74 -0.95
N CYS A 111 2.35 4.25 -2.18
CA CYS A 111 2.68 3.48 -3.38
C CYS A 111 4.18 3.63 -3.75
N GLY A 112 5.08 3.31 -2.83
CA GLY A 112 6.54 3.29 -3.04
C GLY A 112 7.10 1.93 -3.44
N ASP A 113 6.23 0.90 -3.53
CA ASP A 113 6.56 -0.48 -3.88
C ASP A 113 7.10 -0.64 -5.31
N PHE A 114 7.01 0.39 -6.15
CA PHE A 114 7.63 0.40 -7.47
C PHE A 114 9.14 0.65 -7.45
N ILE A 115 9.73 1.11 -6.34
CA ILE A 115 11.18 1.41 -6.28
C ILE A 115 12.03 0.16 -6.47
N VAL A 116 11.54 -0.99 -6.03
CA VAL A 116 12.18 -2.27 -6.28
C VAL A 116 11.18 -3.19 -7.00
N PRO A 117 11.57 -3.77 -8.14
CA PRO A 117 10.62 -4.43 -9.03
C PRO A 117 10.11 -5.73 -8.40
N GLY A 118 8.81 -5.79 -8.13
CA GLY A 118 8.11 -6.97 -7.65
C GLY A 118 7.53 -7.82 -8.79
N ALA A 119 6.73 -8.81 -8.42
CA ALA A 119 6.10 -9.74 -9.36
C ALA A 119 5.25 -9.02 -10.44
N GLY A 120 4.61 -7.89 -10.08
CA GLY A 120 3.82 -7.09 -11.01
C GLY A 120 4.66 -6.52 -12.16
N GLN A 121 5.77 -5.85 -11.85
CA GLN A 121 6.68 -5.26 -12.84
C GLN A 121 7.35 -6.35 -13.69
N ILE A 122 7.76 -7.47 -13.07
CA ILE A 122 8.34 -8.62 -13.78
C ILE A 122 7.34 -9.20 -14.78
N GLY A 123 6.08 -9.35 -14.37
CA GLY A 123 4.99 -9.79 -15.25
C GLY A 123 4.79 -8.83 -16.41
N CYS A 124 4.71 -7.53 -16.14
CA CYS A 124 4.51 -6.52 -17.18
C CYS A 124 5.62 -6.54 -18.24
N VAL A 125 6.89 -6.66 -17.83
CA VAL A 125 8.01 -6.79 -18.78
C VAL A 125 7.92 -8.09 -19.58
N SER A 126 7.53 -9.20 -18.95
CA SER A 126 7.39 -10.48 -19.62
C SER A 126 6.27 -10.50 -20.67
N PHE A 127 5.21 -9.71 -20.46
CA PHE A 127 4.10 -9.57 -21.40
C PHE A 127 4.32 -8.47 -22.45
N ASP A 128 5.31 -7.62 -22.29
CA ASP A 128 5.56 -6.50 -23.20
C ASP A 128 6.21 -6.95 -24.51
N ARG A 129 5.38 -7.07 -25.55
CA ARG A 129 5.82 -7.40 -26.92
C ARG A 129 6.52 -6.25 -27.64
N THR A 130 6.39 -5.02 -27.16
CA THR A 130 7.02 -3.84 -27.78
C THR A 130 8.49 -3.68 -27.38
N GLY A 131 8.91 -4.32 -26.28
CA GLY A 131 10.27 -4.23 -25.74
C GLY A 131 10.61 -2.86 -25.13
N THR A 132 9.59 -2.05 -24.83
CA THR A 132 9.74 -0.70 -24.29
C THR A 132 9.97 -0.71 -22.77
N THR A 133 9.49 -1.74 -22.09
CA THR A 133 9.71 -1.96 -20.65
C THR A 133 10.86 -2.93 -20.40
N LYS A 134 11.73 -2.58 -19.44
CA LYS A 134 12.97 -3.32 -19.16
C LYS A 134 13.24 -3.34 -17.65
N LEU A 135 13.82 -4.45 -17.20
CA LEU A 135 14.51 -4.57 -15.91
C LEU A 135 16.01 -4.51 -16.20
N GLY A 136 16.69 -3.53 -15.62
CA GLY A 136 18.14 -3.36 -15.74
C GLY A 136 18.91 -4.18 -14.71
N THR A 137 20.22 -3.95 -14.66
CA THR A 137 21.15 -4.70 -13.78
C THR A 137 21.02 -4.30 -12.32
N TYR A 138 20.65 -3.04 -12.04
CA TYR A 138 20.47 -2.54 -10.68
C TYR A 138 19.00 -2.61 -10.28
N VAL A 139 18.77 -2.83 -8.98
CA VAL A 139 17.43 -2.92 -8.39
C VAL A 139 16.54 -1.73 -8.78
N VAL A 140 17.08 -0.52 -8.72
CA VAL A 140 16.35 0.72 -9.05
C VAL A 140 16.43 1.11 -10.53
N ASN A 141 17.05 0.29 -11.38
CA ASN A 141 17.17 0.58 -12.81
C ASN A 141 16.10 -0.19 -13.58
N HIS A 142 14.90 0.37 -13.69
CA HIS A 142 13.84 -0.21 -14.52
C HIS A 142 12.89 0.85 -15.08
N SER A 143 12.16 0.50 -16.14
CA SER A 143 11.28 1.42 -16.86
C SER A 143 10.16 2.05 -16.01
N TYR A 144 9.78 1.41 -14.90
CA TYR A 144 8.69 1.88 -14.02
C TYR A 144 9.07 2.96 -13.01
N ILE A 145 10.36 3.33 -12.84
CA ILE A 145 10.76 4.34 -11.87
C ILE A 145 10.12 5.69 -12.17
N LEU A 146 10.31 6.20 -13.39
CA LEU A 146 9.81 7.51 -13.78
C LEU A 146 8.26 7.56 -13.76
N PRO A 147 7.53 6.62 -14.37
CA PRO A 147 6.07 6.56 -14.24
C PRO A 147 5.59 6.47 -12.79
N GLY A 148 6.28 5.71 -11.94
CA GLY A 148 5.94 5.58 -10.52
C GLY A 148 6.06 6.91 -9.77
N PHE A 149 7.17 7.64 -9.96
CA PHE A 149 7.32 8.96 -9.37
C PHE A 149 6.30 9.97 -9.90
N VAL A 150 6.03 9.97 -11.22
CA VAL A 150 5.00 10.83 -11.80
C VAL A 150 3.64 10.54 -11.17
N MET A 151 3.28 9.26 -11.00
CA MET A 151 2.03 8.85 -10.36
C MET A 151 1.94 9.35 -8.91
N VAL A 152 2.95 9.07 -8.08
CA VAL A 152 2.93 9.48 -6.66
C VAL A 152 2.90 11.00 -6.52
N ILE A 153 3.80 11.72 -7.21
CA ILE A 153 3.94 13.17 -7.07
C ILE A 153 2.67 13.87 -7.58
N SER A 154 2.15 13.49 -8.75
CA SER A 154 0.94 14.10 -9.30
C SER A 154 -0.29 13.82 -8.43
N ALA A 155 -0.45 12.58 -7.94
CA ALA A 155 -1.59 12.21 -7.11
C ALA A 155 -1.56 12.88 -5.74
N VAL A 156 -0.40 12.95 -5.07
CA VAL A 156 -0.26 13.68 -3.79
C VAL A 156 -0.50 15.18 -4.00
N THR A 157 0.04 15.75 -5.08
CA THR A 157 -0.15 17.17 -5.39
C THR A 157 -1.62 17.49 -5.63
N ALA A 158 -2.30 16.69 -6.46
CA ALA A 158 -3.74 16.83 -6.71
C ALA A 158 -4.55 16.64 -5.43
N GLY A 159 -4.26 15.59 -4.64
CA GLY A 159 -4.91 15.33 -3.35
C GLY A 159 -4.76 16.48 -2.38
N TYR A 160 -3.57 17.11 -2.32
CA TYR A 160 -3.32 18.26 -1.47
C TYR A 160 -4.17 19.47 -1.88
N PHE A 161 -4.23 19.80 -3.17
CA PHE A 161 -5.08 20.90 -3.65
C PHE A 161 -6.56 20.63 -3.38
N ILE A 162 -7.03 19.40 -3.62
CA ILE A 162 -8.40 19.02 -3.28
C ILE A 162 -8.65 19.19 -1.79
N SER A 163 -7.73 18.75 -0.94
CA SER A 163 -7.82 18.90 0.51
C SER A 163 -7.91 20.36 0.95
N LYS A 164 -7.32 21.31 0.22
CA LYS A 164 -7.37 22.75 0.55
C LYS A 164 -8.59 23.48 0.01
N ILE A 165 -9.24 22.93 -1.02
CA ILE A 165 -10.42 23.53 -1.63
C ILE A 165 -11.69 23.04 -0.94
N VAL A 166 -11.74 21.78 -0.54
CA VAL A 166 -12.95 21.13 -0.02
C VAL A 166 -13.07 21.21 1.50
N PHE A 167 -11.95 21.27 2.22
CA PHE A 167 -11.88 21.25 3.69
C PHE A 167 -11.03 22.40 4.22
#